data_AF-A0A521TZP5-F1
#
_entry.id   AF-A0A521TZP5-F1
#
_cell.length_a   1.000
_cell.length_b   1.000
_cell.length_c   1.000
_cell.angle_alpha   90.00
_cell.angle_beta   90.00
_cell.angle_gamma   90.00
#
_symmetry.space_group_name_H-M   'P 1'
#
loop_
_entity.id
_entity.type
_entity.pdbx_description
1 polymer ?
#
loop_
_entity_poly.entity_id
_entity_poly.type
_entity_poly.pdbx_seq_one_letter_code
_entity_poly.pdbx_strand_id
1 'polypeptide(L)' 'MTAKGGVQYSKIAEIKGPLVVVDDVENAAFDELVEIETKEGERRLGKVLEVGNGKAIVQV' A
#
# COMPACT_ATOMS: atom_id res chain seq x y z
N MET A 1 -11.20 -16.84 10.70
CA MET A 1 -10.48 -16.43 9.49
C MET A 1 -11.26 -15.29 8.89
N THR A 2 -10.86 -14.05 9.15
CA THR A 2 -11.52 -12.88 8.54
C THR A 2 -11.13 -12.90 7.07
N ALA A 3 -12.11 -12.91 6.17
CA ALA A 3 -11.83 -12.86 4.73
C ALA A 3 -10.93 -11.66 4.44
N LYS A 4 -9.77 -11.87 3.79
CA LYS A 4 -8.95 -10.78 3.23
C LYS A 4 -9.81 -10.11 2.14
N GLY A 5 -10.58 -9.10 2.52
CA GLY A 5 -11.35 -8.28 1.59
C GLY A 5 -10.49 -7.13 1.07
N GLY A 6 -10.56 -6.85 -0.23
CA GLY A 6 -9.83 -5.75 -0.88
C GLY A 6 -8.89 -6.19 -1.99
N VAL A 7 -8.40 -5.21 -2.75
CA VAL A 7 -7.38 -5.43 -3.80
C VAL A 7 -6.00 -5.48 -3.14
N GLN A 8 -5.15 -6.41 -3.58
CA GLN A 8 -3.79 -6.55 -3.06
C GLN A 8 -2.77 -6.20 -4.13
N TYR A 9 -1.79 -5.39 -3.75
CA TYR A 9 -0.67 -5.01 -4.58
C TYR A 9 0.62 -5.45 -3.90
N SER A 10 1.50 -6.13 -4.64
CA SER A 10 2.77 -6.67 -4.12
C SER A 10 4.01 -6.07 -4.78
N LYS A 11 3.82 -5.18 -5.77
CA LYS A 11 4.90 -4.61 -6.58
C LYS A 11 5.43 -3.34 -5.92
N ILE A 12 6.26 -3.52 -4.89
CA ILE A 12 6.95 -2.41 -4.23
C ILE A 12 8.03 -1.88 -5.18
N ALA A 13 7.91 -0.61 -5.56
CA ALA A 13 8.86 0.08 -6.42
C ALA A 13 10.03 0.66 -5.61
N GLU A 14 9.73 1.28 -4.47
CA GLU A 14 10.72 1.95 -3.64
C GLU A 14 10.26 2.10 -2.17
N ILE A 15 11.21 2.14 -1.23
CA ILE A 15 10.99 2.52 0.17
C ILE A 15 11.96 3.65 0.54
N LYS A 16 11.43 4.79 0.98
CA LYS A 16 12.19 5.98 1.41
C LYS A 16 11.71 6.47 2.76
N GLY A 17 12.44 6.12 3.83
CA GLY A 17 12.04 6.47 5.19
C GLY A 17 10.66 5.89 5.51
N PRO A 18 9.66 6.71 5.89
CA PRO A 18 8.31 6.23 6.17
C PRO A 18 7.45 6.03 4.91
N LEU A 19 7.97 6.33 3.71
CA LEU A 19 7.23 6.27 2.46
C LEU A 19 7.51 4.96 1.70
N VAL A 20 6.44 4.36 1.19
CA VAL A 20 6.46 3.18 0.33
C VAL A 20 5.79 3.53 -0.99
N VAL A 21 6.48 3.30 -2.11
CA VAL A 21 5.94 3.50 -3.46
C VAL A 21 5.56 2.14 -4.04
N VAL A 22 4.32 2.03 -4.52
CA VAL A 22 3.76 0.80 -5.09
C VAL A 22 3.41 1.04 -6.56
N ASP A 23 3.79 0.09 -7.42
CA ASP A 23 3.49 0.08 -8.85
C ASP A 23 2.25 -0.76 -9.17
N ASP A 24 1.73 -0.55 -10.38
CA ASP A 24 0.56 -1.23 -10.96
C ASP A 24 -0.70 -1.07 -10.08
N VAL A 25 -0.87 0.12 -9.50
CA VAL A 25 -2.02 0.49 -8.69
C VAL A 25 -3.09 1.13 -9.57
N GLU A 26 -4.26 0.50 -9.65
CA GLU A 26 -5.39 0.99 -10.46
C GLU A 26 -6.55 1.51 -9.61
N ASN A 27 -6.72 0.98 -8.41
CA ASN A 27 -7.87 1.24 -7.56
C ASN A 27 -7.43 1.56 -6.13
N ALA A 28 -6.87 2.75 -5.96
CA ALA A 28 -6.55 3.34 -4.66
C ALA A 28 -6.95 4.82 -4.68
N ALA A 29 -7.40 5.34 -3.54
CA ALA A 29 -7.79 6.73 -3.38
C ALA A 29 -6.82 7.48 -2.45
N PHE A 30 -6.74 8.80 -2.65
CA PHE A 30 -6.08 9.67 -1.68
C PHE A 30 -6.75 9.54 -0.30
N ASP A 31 -5.93 9.56 0.77
CA ASP A 31 -6.34 9.41 2.17
C ASP A 31 -6.94 8.03 2.53
N GLU A 32 -6.85 7.05 1.62
CA GLU A 32 -7.28 5.67 1.87
C GLU A 32 -6.40 5.00 2.94
N LEU A 33 -7.05 4.29 3.87
CA LEU A 33 -6.38 3.46 4.88
C LEU A 33 -6.05 2.10 4.28
N VAL A 34 -4.79 1.68 4.41
CA VAL A 34 -4.30 0.40 3.88
C VAL A 34 -3.62 -0.44 4.96
N GLU A 35 -3.55 -1.74 4.74
CA GLU A 35 -2.77 -2.68 5.56
C GLU A 35 -1.56 -3.19 4.75
N ILE A 36 -0.40 -3.23 5.39
CA ILE A 36 0.84 -3.77 4.83
C ILE A 36 1.21 -5.02 5.61
N GLU A 37 1.29 -6.15 4.92
CA GLU A 37 1.71 -7.44 5.50
C GLU A 37 3.14 -7.74 5.06
N THR A 38 4.07 -7.92 6.02
CA THR A 38 5.45 -8.35 5.72
C THR A 38 5.50 -9.86 5.49
N LYS A 39 6.61 -10.34 4.94
CA LYS A 39 6.84 -11.78 4.78
C LYS A 39 6.91 -12.54 6.10
N GLU A 40 7.29 -11.88 7.21
CA GLU A 40 7.24 -12.47 8.55
C GLU A 40 5.82 -12.47 9.16
N GLY A 41 4.84 -11.86 8.49
CA GLY A 41 3.46 -11.77 8.95
C GLY A 41 3.18 -10.57 9.85
N GLU A 42 4.13 -9.64 10.02
CA GLU A 42 3.85 -8.36 10.67
C GLU A 42 2.85 -7.56 9.85
N ARG A 43 1.94 -6.86 10.55
CA ARG A 43 0.95 -5.99 9.92
C ARG A 43 1.12 -4.56 10.38
N ARG A 44 1.14 -3.65 9.42
CA ARG A 44 1.25 -2.21 9.65
C ARG A 44 0.09 -1.51 8.95
N LEU A 45 -0.44 -0.48 9.59
CA LEU A 45 -1.41 0.41 8.95
C LEU A 45 -0.64 1.48 8.19
N GLY A 46 -1.15 1.85 7.02
CA GLY A 46 -0.60 2.93 6.23
C GLY A 46 -1.70 3.81 5.67
N LYS A 47 -1.31 4.96 5.14
CA LYS A 47 -2.21 5.91 4.52
C LYS A 47 -1.70 6.33 3.15
N VAL A 48 -2.59 6.34 2.16
CA VAL A 48 -2.26 6.78 0.81
C VAL A 48 -2.14 8.30 0.79
N LEU A 49 -0.98 8.81 0.39
CA LEU A 49 -0.69 10.25 0.28
C LEU A 49 -0.80 10.77 -1.16
N GLU A 50 -0.60 9.91 -2.15
CA GLU A 50 -0.67 10.28 -3.57
C GLU A 50 -1.03 9.05 -4.41
N VAL A 51 -1.83 9.25 -5.46
CA VAL A 51 -2.15 8.24 -6.47
C VAL A 51 -2.10 8.86 -7.86
N GLY A 52 -1.51 8.16 -8.81
CA GLY A 52 -1.42 8.62 -10.20
C GLY A 52 -0.40 7.83 -11.01
N ASN A 53 -0.56 7.84 -12.34
CA ASN A 53 0.35 7.17 -13.27
C ASN A 53 0.57 5.67 -12.94
N GLY A 54 -0.45 4.97 -12.44
CA GLY A 54 -0.34 3.57 -12.02
C GLY A 54 0.48 3.35 -10.75
N LYS A 55 0.71 4.40 -9.95
CA LYS A 55 1.47 4.34 -8.70
C LYS A 55 0.64 4.84 -7.53
N ALA A 56 0.99 4.37 -6.34
CA ALA A 56 0.55 4.93 -5.08
C ALA A 56 1.75 5.18 -4.15
N ILE A 57 1.70 6.29 -3.40
CA ILE A 57 2.63 6.60 -2.33
C ILE A 57 1.91 6.40 -1.01
N VAL A 58 2.41 5.50 -0.18
CA VAL A 58 1.86 5.13 1.12
C VAL A 58 2.82 5.55 2.22
N GLN A 59 2.32 6.24 3.24
CA GLN A 59 3.06 6.44 4.47
C GLN A 59 2.72 5.33 5.47
N VAL A 60 3.74 4.76 6.11
CA VAL A 60 3.65 3.64 7.07
C VAL A 60 4.12 4.08 8.45
#